data_AF-U4UT28-F1
#
_entry.id   AF-U4UT28-F1
#
_cell.length_a   1.000
_cell.length_b   1.000
_cell.length_c   1.000
_cell.angle_alpha   90.00
_cell.angle_beta   90.00
_cell.angle_gamma   90.00
#
_symmetry.space_group_name_H-M   'P 1'
#
loop_
_entity.id
_entity.type
_entity.pdbx_description
1 polymer ?
#
loop_
_entity_poly.entity_id
_entity_poly.type
_entity_poly.pdbx_seq_one_letter_code
_entity_poly.pdbx_strand_id
1 'polypeptide(L)'
;MSIVGMPVFKVLQISDTHYDLDYVEGAVTNCEEPLCCRTYSTLRSGEEPLPAGRWGSYEKCDAPKALLENMLQNIAFQHPDIDYILWTGDLPPHDIWNQTKQKNLKVIEDTIAMVVKAFPNTPIFPAVGNHESSPAGNPDITNLKNELKLVRYIRSSLQANNNTKTRG
;
A
#
# COMPACT_ATOMS: atom_id res chain seq x y z
N MET A 1 0.84 12.42 -32.31
CA MET A 1 0.14 11.89 -33.51
C MET A 1 -0.56 10.60 -33.07
N SER A 2 -1.80 10.70 -32.59
CA SER A 2 -2.58 9.51 -32.24
C SER A 2 -3.17 8.95 -33.53
N ILE A 3 -2.77 7.73 -33.89
CA ILE A 3 -3.30 7.05 -35.06
C ILE A 3 -4.67 6.50 -34.66
N VAL A 4 -5.73 7.10 -35.21
CA VAL A 4 -7.11 6.70 -34.95
C VAL A 4 -7.30 5.23 -35.34
N GLY A 5 -7.76 4.39 -34.40
CA GLY A 5 -8.15 2.99 -34.66
C GLY A 5 -7.14 1.91 -34.27
N MET A 6 -5.97 2.25 -33.72
CA MET A 6 -5.09 1.23 -33.12
C MET A 6 -5.51 0.91 -31.67
N PRO A 7 -5.43 -0.36 -31.23
CA PRO A 7 -5.61 -0.71 -29.83
C PRO A 7 -4.63 0.06 -28.95
N VAL A 8 -5.12 0.65 -27.86
CA VAL A 8 -4.31 1.34 -26.85
C VAL A 8 -4.52 0.61 -25.53
N PHE A 9 -3.43 0.37 -24.81
CA PHE A 9 -3.51 -0.12 -23.43
C PHE A 9 -3.57 1.05 -22.46
N LYS A 10 -4.48 0.97 -21.49
CA LYS A 10 -4.52 1.83 -20.31
C LYS A 10 -3.91 1.08 -19.13
N VAL A 11 -2.77 1.59 -18.67
CA VAL A 11 -1.99 0.97 -17.59
C VAL A 11 -2.08 1.84 -16.35
N LEU A 12 -2.46 1.25 -15.23
CA LEU A 12 -2.32 1.88 -13.92
C LEU A 12 -0.97 1.50 -13.31
N GLN A 13 -0.21 2.48 -12.84
CA GLN A 13 0.99 2.25 -12.05
C GLN A 13 0.77 2.75 -10.62
N ILE A 14 1.03 1.88 -9.65
CA ILE A 14 0.99 2.19 -8.21
C ILE A 14 2.36 1.89 -7.62
N SER A 15 2.86 2.74 -6.73
CA SER A 15 4.14 2.57 -6.04
C SER A 15 4.10 3.23 -4.67
N ASP A 16 5.00 2.81 -3.77
CA ASP A 16 5.37 3.53 -2.53
C ASP A 16 4.14 3.90 -1.68
N THR A 17 3.20 2.96 -1.53
CA THR A 17 1.96 3.25 -0.79
C THR A 17 2.20 3.47 0.69
N HIS A 18 3.30 2.94 1.25
CA HIS A 18 3.68 3.02 2.66
C HIS A 18 2.47 3.04 3.60
N TYR A 19 1.75 1.91 3.63
CA TYR A 19 0.56 1.77 4.45
C TYR A 19 0.94 1.66 5.93
N ASP A 20 0.57 2.68 6.70
CA ASP A 20 0.77 2.71 8.13
C ASP A 20 -0.44 2.12 8.90
N LEU A 21 -0.25 0.93 9.48
CA LEU A 21 -1.24 0.29 10.35
C LEU A 21 -1.49 1.07 11.65
N ASP A 22 -0.51 1.86 12.09
CA ASP A 22 -0.50 2.55 13.37
C ASP A 22 -0.85 4.04 13.23
N TYR A 23 -1.19 4.52 12.01
CA TYR A 23 -1.61 5.90 11.76
C TYR A 23 -2.91 6.22 12.51
N VAL A 24 -2.93 7.36 13.21
CA VAL A 24 -4.09 7.85 13.95
C VAL A 24 -4.39 9.30 13.60
N GLU A 25 -5.59 9.55 13.07
CA GLU A 25 -6.12 10.90 12.86
C GLU A 25 -6.13 11.67 14.20
N GLY A 26 -5.67 12.92 14.17
CA GLY A 26 -5.52 13.77 15.35
C GLY A 26 -4.24 13.56 16.15
N ALA A 27 -3.43 12.53 15.87
CA ALA A 27 -2.13 12.34 16.51
C ALA A 27 -1.13 13.45 16.13
N VAL A 28 -0.04 13.57 16.89
CA VAL A 28 0.97 14.62 16.64
C VAL A 28 1.75 14.33 15.36
N THR A 29 1.82 15.32 14.48
CA THR A 29 2.57 15.23 13.21
C THR A 29 4.01 15.74 13.34
N ASN A 30 4.25 16.72 14.21
CA ASN A 30 5.56 17.34 14.47
C ASN A 30 6.28 16.68 15.64
N CYS A 31 6.60 15.40 15.48
CA CYS A 31 7.18 14.57 16.52
C CYS A 31 8.72 14.48 16.47
N GLU A 32 9.34 14.02 17.56
CA GLU A 32 10.78 13.76 17.66
C GLU A 32 11.20 12.52 16.85
N GLU A 33 10.31 11.54 16.73
CA GLU A 33 10.56 10.30 16.01
C GLU A 33 10.73 10.52 14.48
N PRO A 34 11.39 9.59 13.77
CA PRO A 34 11.51 9.68 12.31
C PRO A 34 10.18 9.51 11.55
N LEU A 35 9.17 8.89 12.19
CA LEU A 35 7.81 8.71 11.69
C LEU A 35 6.82 9.07 12.80
N CYS A 36 5.90 9.97 12.48
CA CYS A 36 4.91 10.59 13.34
C CYS A 36 3.50 10.10 12.99
N CYS A 37 2.46 10.82 13.42
CA CYS A 37 1.05 10.50 13.21
C CYS A 37 0.59 9.19 13.86
N ARG A 38 1.26 8.76 14.95
CA ARG A 38 0.92 7.55 15.71
C ARG A 38 0.62 7.91 17.17
N THR A 39 0.03 6.99 17.90
CA THR A 39 -0.36 7.20 19.32
C THR A 39 0.82 7.49 20.24
N TYR A 40 2.02 7.03 19.89
CA TYR A 40 3.25 7.22 20.65
C TYR A 40 4.11 8.38 20.13
N SER A 41 3.65 9.17 19.16
CA SER A 41 4.42 10.28 18.60
C SER A 41 4.62 11.39 19.64
N THR A 42 5.88 11.70 19.95
CA THR A 42 6.25 12.66 20.99
C THR A 42 6.43 14.04 20.40
N LEU A 43 5.65 15.03 20.86
CA LEU A 43 5.76 16.43 20.41
C LEU A 43 7.18 16.98 20.63
N ARG A 44 7.74 17.63 19.61
CA ARG A 44 9.04 18.31 19.73
C ARG A 44 9.00 19.40 20.79
N SER A 45 10.02 19.44 21.63
CA SER A 45 10.13 20.44 22.69
C SER A 45 10.06 21.86 22.14
N GLY A 46 9.12 22.66 22.67
CA GLY A 46 8.95 24.07 22.31
C GLY A 46 8.07 24.32 21.09
N GLU A 47 7.45 23.29 20.52
CA GLU A 47 6.45 23.42 19.44
C GLU A 47 5.03 23.21 19.98
N GLU A 48 4.04 23.76 19.27
CA GLU A 48 2.62 23.45 19.49
C GLU A 48 2.22 22.21 18.68
N PRO A 49 1.33 21.33 19.20
CA PRO A 49 0.97 20.11 18.51
C PRO A 49 0.15 20.38 17.24
N LEU A 50 0.62 19.79 16.14
CA LEU A 50 -0.11 19.77 14.87
C LEU A 50 -0.85 18.42 14.74
N PRO A 51 -2.19 18.42 14.57
CA PRO A 51 -2.97 17.19 14.49
C PRO A 51 -2.90 16.54 13.10
N ALA A 52 -2.80 15.21 13.10
CA ALA A 52 -2.77 14.40 11.89
C ALA A 52 -4.11 14.45 11.15
N GLY A 53 -4.09 14.70 9.84
CA GLY A 53 -5.30 14.75 9.03
C GLY A 53 -5.88 13.36 8.77
N ARG A 54 -7.17 13.28 8.46
CA ARG A 54 -7.84 12.02 8.07
C ARG A 54 -7.17 11.33 6.87
N TRP A 55 -6.68 12.12 5.93
CA TRP A 55 -6.15 11.65 4.64
C TRP A 55 -4.63 11.61 4.59
N GLY A 56 -3.96 11.85 5.71
CA GLY A 56 -2.51 12.07 5.78
C GLY A 56 -2.17 13.48 6.26
N SER A 57 -0.88 13.72 6.44
CA SER A 57 -0.29 14.99 6.84
C SER A 57 1.01 15.24 6.09
N TYR A 58 1.38 16.51 5.91
CA TYR A 58 2.59 16.91 5.16
C TYR A 58 3.90 16.74 5.94
N GLU A 59 3.85 16.35 7.22
CA GLU A 59 5.02 16.05 8.04
C GLU A 59 5.55 14.63 7.77
N LYS A 60 6.42 14.15 8.65
CA LYS A 60 7.01 12.79 8.60
C LYS A 60 5.97 11.72 8.93
N CYS A 61 4.98 11.52 8.07
CA CYS A 61 3.92 10.54 8.26
C CYS A 61 3.72 9.71 7.00
N ASP A 62 3.34 8.45 7.21
CA ASP A 62 3.00 7.52 6.14
C ASP A 62 1.48 7.45 5.94
N ALA A 63 1.03 6.67 4.95
CA ALA A 63 -0.33 6.75 4.46
C ALA A 63 -1.33 6.05 5.41
N PRO A 64 -2.44 6.72 5.81
CA PRO A 64 -3.53 6.05 6.48
C PRO A 64 -4.30 5.14 5.53
N LYS A 65 -4.94 4.11 6.10
CA LYS A 65 -5.85 3.21 5.37
C LYS A 65 -6.91 3.98 4.57
N ALA A 66 -7.46 5.05 5.16
CA ALA A 66 -8.50 5.85 4.53
C ALA A 66 -8.05 6.43 3.18
N LEU A 67 -6.81 6.94 3.10
CA LEU A 67 -6.24 7.48 1.87
C LEU A 67 -6.15 6.39 0.79
N LEU A 68 -5.60 5.22 1.14
CA LEU A 68 -5.41 4.12 0.18
C LEU A 68 -6.74 3.58 -0.33
N GLU A 69 -7.72 3.34 0.55
CA GLU A 69 -9.05 2.87 0.14
C GLU A 69 -9.75 3.88 -0.76
N ASN A 70 -9.70 5.17 -0.42
CA ASN A 70 -10.32 6.21 -1.23
C ASN A 70 -9.65 6.37 -2.60
N MET A 71 -8.32 6.36 -2.64
CA MET A 71 -7.53 6.40 -3.87
C MET A 71 -7.92 5.24 -4.80
N LEU A 72 -7.87 4.00 -4.31
CA LEU A 72 -8.15 2.81 -5.11
C LEU A 72 -9.60 2.79 -5.62
N GLN A 73 -10.57 3.14 -4.76
CA GLN A 73 -11.98 3.22 -5.15
C GLN A 73 -12.22 4.28 -6.21
N ASN A 74 -11.61 5.46 -6.07
CA ASN A 74 -11.78 6.54 -7.03
C ASN A 74 -11.14 6.19 -8.38
N ILE A 75 -9.95 5.58 -8.39
CA ILE A 75 -9.32 5.11 -9.64
C ILE A 75 -10.21 4.08 -10.33
N ALA A 76 -10.70 3.07 -9.60
CA ALA A 76 -11.58 2.05 -10.16
C ALA A 76 -12.89 2.63 -10.73
N PHE A 77 -13.43 3.67 -10.09
CA PHE A 77 -14.62 4.37 -10.55
C PHE A 77 -14.38 5.22 -11.81
N GLN A 78 -13.28 5.99 -11.84
CA GLN A 78 -12.97 6.91 -12.94
C GLN A 78 -12.36 6.19 -14.16
N HIS A 79 -11.71 5.05 -13.93
CA HIS A 79 -10.99 4.29 -14.94
C HIS A 79 -11.38 2.80 -14.89
N PRO A 80 -12.65 2.47 -15.21
CA PRO A 80 -13.11 1.08 -15.26
C PRO A 80 -12.50 0.28 -16.44
N ASP A 81 -11.80 0.97 -17.35
CA ASP A 81 -11.19 0.45 -18.58
C ASP A 81 -9.66 0.26 -18.45
N ILE A 82 -9.14 0.12 -17.23
CA ILE A 82 -7.73 -0.25 -17.00
C ILE A 82 -7.51 -1.70 -17.44
N ASP A 83 -6.55 -1.90 -18.34
CA ASP A 83 -6.22 -3.23 -18.88
C ASP A 83 -5.38 -4.06 -17.91
N TYR A 84 -4.42 -3.42 -17.22
CA TYR A 84 -3.59 -4.06 -16.20
C TYR A 84 -2.93 -3.04 -15.26
N ILE A 85 -2.44 -3.56 -14.13
CA ILE A 85 -1.82 -2.78 -13.07
C ILE A 85 -0.36 -3.19 -12.91
N LEU A 86 0.55 -2.22 -12.95
CA LEU A 86 1.93 -2.36 -12.49
C LEU A 86 1.99 -1.87 -11.05
N TRP A 87 2.52 -2.69 -10.14
CA TRP A 87 2.58 -2.36 -8.72
C TRP A 87 3.98 -2.57 -8.16
N THR A 88 4.71 -1.49 -7.90
CA THR A 88 6.18 -1.54 -7.76
C THR A 88 6.71 -1.63 -6.33
N GLY A 89 5.89 -2.01 -5.35
CA GLY A 89 6.34 -2.30 -3.98
C GLY A 89 6.41 -1.09 -3.05
N ASP A 90 7.22 -1.20 -2.01
CA ASP A 90 7.34 -0.27 -0.88
C ASP A 90 6.02 -0.03 -0.14
N LEU A 91 5.51 -1.13 0.42
CA LEU A 91 4.22 -1.18 1.12
C LEU A 91 4.34 -0.92 2.62
N PRO A 92 5.30 -1.52 3.37
CA PRO A 92 5.45 -1.24 4.79
C PRO A 92 5.86 0.21 5.07
N PRO A 93 5.49 0.77 6.23
CA PRO A 93 5.84 2.15 6.58
C PRO A 93 7.32 2.28 6.97
N HIS A 94 7.75 3.51 7.20
CA HIS A 94 9.12 3.91 7.56
C HIS A 94 9.43 3.71 9.05
N ASP A 95 8.74 2.81 9.75
CA ASP A 95 8.98 2.49 11.16
C ASP A 95 10.06 1.41 11.37
N ILE A 96 11.15 1.55 10.60
CA ILE A 96 12.22 0.55 10.46
C ILE A 96 12.78 0.08 11.82
N TRP A 97 12.81 0.96 12.83
CA TRP A 97 13.31 0.64 14.18
C TRP A 97 12.39 -0.28 14.98
N ASN A 98 11.12 -0.41 14.59
CA ASN A 98 10.11 -1.24 15.26
C ASN A 98 9.43 -2.24 14.30
N GLN A 99 10.06 -2.47 13.15
CA GLN A 99 9.54 -3.32 12.10
C GLN A 99 9.72 -4.80 12.46
N THR A 100 8.66 -5.60 12.25
CA THR A 100 8.73 -7.06 12.41
C THR A 100 8.23 -7.75 11.15
N LYS A 101 8.67 -8.98 10.92
CA LYS A 101 8.20 -9.80 9.80
C LYS A 101 6.67 -9.94 9.79
N GLN A 102 6.04 -10.07 10.96
CA GLN A 102 4.60 -10.21 11.12
C GLN A 102 3.87 -8.91 10.76
N LYS A 103 4.37 -7.75 11.21
CA LYS A 103 3.79 -6.45 10.82
C LYS A 103 3.88 -6.22 9.31
N ASN A 104 5.03 -6.48 8.69
CA ASN A 104 5.18 -6.37 7.22
C ASN A 104 4.20 -7.27 6.47
N LEU A 105 4.08 -8.53 6.90
CA LEU A 105 3.13 -9.45 6.29
C LEU A 105 1.70 -8.94 6.40
N LYS A 106 1.31 -8.36 7.55
CA LYS A 106 -0.02 -7.79 7.73
C LYS A 106 -0.27 -6.61 6.80
N VAL A 107 0.71 -5.70 6.66
CA VAL A 107 0.64 -4.58 5.70
C VAL A 107 0.46 -5.10 4.28
N ILE A 108 1.30 -6.05 3.87
CA ILE A 108 1.24 -6.66 2.53
C ILE A 108 -0.13 -7.29 2.28
N GLU A 109 -0.63 -8.12 3.21
CA GLU A 109 -1.92 -8.80 3.09
C GLU A 109 -3.09 -7.80 2.98
N ASP A 110 -3.11 -6.77 3.83
CA ASP A 110 -4.15 -5.74 3.81
C ASP A 110 -4.11 -4.91 2.53
N THR A 111 -2.93 -4.49 2.08
CA THR A 111 -2.81 -3.70 0.86
C THR A 111 -3.21 -4.52 -0.37
N ILE A 112 -2.84 -5.80 -0.44
CA ILE A 112 -3.33 -6.66 -1.53
C ILE A 112 -4.86 -6.81 -1.46
N ALA A 113 -5.43 -6.99 -0.28
CA ALA A 113 -6.88 -7.10 -0.12
C ALA A 113 -7.60 -5.82 -0.60
N MET A 114 -7.06 -4.64 -0.31
CA MET A 114 -7.60 -3.37 -0.80
C MET A 114 -7.53 -3.29 -2.34
N VAL A 115 -6.38 -3.63 -2.95
CA VAL A 115 -6.20 -3.59 -4.41
C VAL A 115 -7.10 -4.60 -5.12
N VAL A 116 -7.12 -5.87 -4.67
CA VAL A 116 -7.95 -6.92 -5.27
C VAL A 116 -9.45 -6.62 -5.13
N LYS A 117 -9.86 -5.98 -4.02
CA LYS A 117 -11.24 -5.52 -3.85
C LYS A 117 -11.61 -4.43 -4.86
N ALA A 118 -10.70 -3.47 -5.12
CA ALA A 118 -10.93 -2.40 -6.07
C ALA A 118 -10.88 -2.88 -7.54
N PHE A 119 -10.01 -3.84 -7.84
CA PHE A 119 -9.74 -4.32 -9.20
C PHE A 119 -9.89 -5.85 -9.32
N PRO A 120 -11.08 -6.42 -9.12
CA PRO A 120 -11.26 -7.86 -8.96
C PRO A 120 -10.98 -8.69 -10.22
N ASN A 121 -10.98 -8.07 -11.42
CA ASN A 121 -10.78 -8.75 -12.70
C ASN A 121 -9.58 -8.22 -13.48
N THR A 122 -8.82 -7.28 -12.91
CA THR A 122 -7.70 -6.64 -13.59
C THR A 122 -6.41 -7.39 -13.24
N PRO A 123 -5.61 -7.82 -14.23
CA PRO A 123 -4.30 -8.40 -13.97
C PRO A 123 -3.39 -7.43 -13.19
N ILE A 124 -2.74 -7.93 -12.15
CA ILE A 124 -1.80 -7.16 -11.32
C ILE A 124 -0.42 -7.79 -11.43
N PHE A 125 0.58 -6.99 -11.79
CA PHE A 125 1.97 -7.37 -11.91
C PHE A 125 2.79 -6.68 -10.82
N PRO A 126 3.01 -7.36 -9.67
CA PRO A 126 3.76 -6.79 -8.57
C PRO A 126 5.28 -6.89 -8.79
N ALA A 127 6.01 -5.92 -8.27
CA ALA A 127 7.43 -6.00 -7.95
C ALA A 127 7.61 -5.80 -6.43
N VAL A 128 8.76 -6.20 -5.93
CA VAL A 128 9.10 -6.06 -4.52
C VAL A 128 10.04 -4.87 -4.35
N GLY A 129 9.71 -4.00 -3.40
CA GLY A 129 10.52 -2.85 -3.00
C GLY A 129 11.49 -3.22 -1.87
N ASN A 130 12.17 -2.22 -1.34
CA ASN A 130 13.17 -2.41 -0.29
C ASN A 130 12.54 -2.51 1.11
N HIS A 131 11.32 -2.00 1.33
CA HIS A 131 10.64 -2.04 2.63
C HIS A 131 9.92 -3.36 2.95
N GLU A 132 9.70 -4.26 1.99
CA GLU A 132 9.00 -5.55 2.22
C GLU A 132 9.73 -6.50 3.18
N SER A 133 11.06 -6.39 3.24
CA SER A 133 11.92 -7.17 4.12
C SER A 133 11.97 -6.60 5.55
N SER A 134 12.29 -7.45 6.52
CA SER A 134 12.58 -7.05 7.90
C SER A 134 13.84 -7.79 8.34
N PRO A 135 14.97 -7.09 8.53
CA PRO A 135 15.16 -5.63 8.43
C PRO A 135 15.00 -5.09 6.99
N ALA A 136 14.51 -3.85 6.84
CA ALA A 136 14.37 -3.18 5.55
C ALA A 136 15.71 -3.04 4.79
N GLY A 137 15.64 -3.05 3.45
CA GLY A 137 16.81 -2.95 2.58
C GLY A 137 17.69 -4.21 2.54
N ASN A 138 17.26 -5.32 3.15
CA ASN A 138 17.99 -6.58 3.13
C ASN A 138 17.29 -7.60 2.20
N PRO A 139 17.73 -7.73 0.93
CA PRO A 139 17.11 -8.63 -0.05
C PRO A 139 17.53 -10.10 0.13
N ASP A 140 17.99 -10.52 1.31
CA ASP A 140 18.39 -11.92 1.55
C ASP A 140 17.29 -12.89 1.09
N ILE A 141 17.65 -13.74 0.12
CA ILE A 141 16.75 -14.70 -0.55
C ILE A 141 16.02 -15.60 0.45
N THR A 142 16.61 -15.88 1.61
CA THR A 142 15.96 -16.66 2.67
C THR A 142 14.85 -15.91 3.41
N ASN A 143 14.90 -14.57 3.41
CA ASN A 143 13.86 -13.69 3.94
C ASN A 143 12.74 -13.40 2.92
N LEU A 144 12.94 -13.69 1.63
CA LEU A 144 11.95 -13.54 0.55
C LEU A 144 10.77 -14.52 0.61
N LYS A 145 10.62 -15.31 1.69
CA LYS A 145 9.37 -16.04 1.97
C LYS A 145 8.15 -15.10 1.98
N ASN A 146 8.34 -13.82 2.27
CA ASN A 146 7.30 -12.80 2.19
C ASN A 146 6.95 -12.42 0.74
N GLU A 147 7.93 -12.36 -0.17
CA GLU A 147 7.72 -12.08 -1.60
C GLU A 147 6.91 -13.17 -2.29
N LEU A 148 7.26 -14.43 -2.00
CA LEU A 148 6.51 -15.58 -2.49
C LEU A 148 5.07 -15.57 -1.95
N LYS A 149 4.84 -15.00 -0.76
CA LYS A 149 3.47 -14.81 -0.23
C LYS A 149 2.74 -13.70 -0.98
N LEU A 150 3.34 -12.57 -1.30
CA LEU A 150 2.72 -11.50 -2.11
C LEU A 150 2.19 -12.04 -3.43
N VAL A 151 3.05 -12.72 -4.21
CA VAL A 151 2.67 -13.29 -5.52
C VAL A 151 1.63 -14.40 -5.37
N ARG A 152 1.79 -15.29 -4.38
CA ARG A 152 0.81 -16.37 -4.14
C ARG A 152 -0.54 -15.83 -3.68
N TYR A 153 -0.54 -14.83 -2.81
CA TYR A 153 -1.75 -14.25 -2.25
C TYR A 153 -2.53 -13.47 -3.30
N ILE A 154 -1.86 -12.65 -4.13
CA ILE A 154 -2.50 -12.01 -5.30
C ILE A 154 -3.13 -13.08 -6.19
N ARG A 155 -2.40 -14.14 -6.54
CA ARG A 155 -2.92 -15.24 -7.37
C ARG A 155 -4.13 -15.92 -6.71
N SER A 156 -4.06 -16.28 -5.43
CA SER A 156 -5.16 -16.97 -4.74
C SER A 156 -6.39 -16.09 -4.58
N SER A 157 -6.21 -14.81 -4.28
CA SER A 157 -7.30 -13.87 -4.07
C SER A 157 -8.04 -13.57 -5.38
N LEU A 158 -7.32 -13.45 -6.50
CA LEU A 158 -7.93 -13.32 -7.83
C LEU A 158 -8.66 -14.62 -8.26
N GLN A 159 -8.10 -15.79 -7.98
CA GLN A 159 -8.75 -17.07 -8.28
C GLN A 159 -10.03 -17.30 -7.46
N ALA A 160 -10.05 -16.92 -6.18
CA ALA A 160 -11.22 -17.03 -5.33
C ALA A 160 -12.39 -16.18 -5.85
N ASN A 161 -12.11 -14.96 -6.34
CA ASN A 161 -13.12 -14.07 -6.94
C ASN A 161 -13.70 -14.60 -8.25
N ASN A 162 -12.93 -15.34 -9.04
CA ASN A 162 -13.44 -15.96 -10.27
C ASN A 162 -14.38 -17.14 -9.97
N ASN A 163 -14.12 -17.90 -8.91
CA ASN A 163 -14.95 -19.05 -8.51
C ASN A 163 -16.29 -18.66 -7.87
N THR A 164 -16.40 -17.47 -7.28
CA THR A 164 -17.68 -16.96 -6.75
C THR A 164 -18.59 -16.43 -7.85
N LYS A 165 -18.05 -15.95 -8.98
CA LYS A 165 -18.83 -15.50 -10.14
C LYS A 165 -19.42 -16.63 -11.00
N THR A 166 -18.84 -17.82 -10.99
CA THR A 166 -19.34 -18.98 -11.76
C THR A 166 -20.44 -19.77 -11.05
N ARG A 167 -20.79 -19.38 -9.82
CA ARG A 167 -21.84 -20.02 -9.00
C ARG A 167 -23.07 -19.13 -8.76
N GLY A 168 -23.18 -18.01 -9.45
CA GLY A 168 -24.32 -17.07 -9.40
C GLY A 168 -25.15 -17.10 -10.67
#